data_AF-A0A848YHJ5-F1
#
_entry.id   AF-A0A848YHJ5-F1
#
_cell.length_a   1.000
_cell.length_b   1.000
_cell.length_c   1.000
_cell.angle_alpha   90.00
_cell.angle_beta   90.00
_cell.angle_gamma   90.00
#
_symmetry.space_group_name_H-M   'P 1'
#
loop_
_entity.id
_entity.type
_entity.pdbx_description
1 polymer ?
#
loop_
_entity_poly.entity_id
_entity_poly.type
_entity_poly.pdbx_seq_one_letter_code
_entity_poly.pdbx_strand_id
1 'polypeptide(L)'
;AVVVGILAVVIATDVGAYFSGRSIGGPKIAPRISPSKTWAGLGGGMLAAGLVSAGFFAWNSGDASLRMMMFIAFAIGALLAVVAQTGDFFESWLKRRAGVKDSSNLIPGHGGVFDRVDGLLPVAIASIALWAVHPA
;
A
#
# COMPACT_ATOMS: atom_id res chain seq x y z
N ALA A 1 -8.99 13.35 9.33
CA ALA A 1 -8.55 13.39 7.91
C ALA A 1 -7.38 12.44 7.65
N VAL A 2 -6.23 12.60 8.30
CA VAL A 2 -5.00 11.85 8.01
C VAL A 2 -5.17 10.32 8.03
N VAL A 3 -5.78 9.75 9.08
CA VAL A 3 -6.01 8.30 9.20
C VAL A 3 -6.86 7.75 8.04
N VAL A 4 -7.91 8.49 7.65
CA VAL A 4 -8.77 8.12 6.51
C VAL A 4 -7.99 8.16 5.20
N GLY A 5 -7.13 9.16 5.02
CA GLY A 5 -6.23 9.25 3.86
C GLY A 5 -5.27 8.06 3.77
N ILE A 6 -4.64 7.67 4.89
CA ILE A 6 -3.76 6.50 4.95
C ILE A 6 -4.52 5.22 4.57
N LEU A 7 -5.69 4.99 5.16
CA LEU A 7 -6.53 3.82 4.84
C LEU A 7 -6.91 3.81 3.36
N ALA A 8 -7.34 4.94 2.82
CA ALA A 8 -7.71 5.05 1.41
C ALA A 8 -6.54 4.74 0.47
N VAL A 9 -5.33 5.20 0.80
CA VAL A 9 -4.11 4.93 0.01
C VAL A 9 -3.74 3.45 0.04
N VAL A 10 -3.79 2.79 1.21
CA VAL A 10 -3.48 1.36 1.32
C VAL A 10 -4.52 0.52 0.56
N ILE A 11 -5.81 0.81 0.74
CA ILE A 11 -6.89 0.12 0.00
C ILE A 11 -6.72 0.32 -1.51
N ALA A 12 -6.43 1.54 -1.95
CA ALA A 12 -6.19 1.83 -3.36
C ALA A 12 -4.96 1.09 -3.90
N THR A 13 -3.91 0.94 -3.09
CA THR A 13 -2.73 0.15 -3.44
C THR A 13 -3.10 -1.30 -3.71
N ASP A 14 -3.84 -1.95 -2.81
CA ASP A 14 -4.22 -3.35 -2.95
C ASP A 14 -5.15 -3.59 -4.15
N VAL A 15 -6.14 -2.72 -4.31
CA VAL A 15 -7.07 -2.78 -5.45
C VAL A 15 -6.32 -2.57 -6.76
N GLY A 16 -5.52 -1.50 -6.85
CA GLY A 16 -4.73 -1.18 -8.03
C GLY A 16 -3.75 -2.29 -8.38
N ALA A 17 -3.06 -2.86 -7.39
CA ALA A 17 -2.12 -3.95 -7.60
C ALA A 17 -2.79 -5.26 -7.98
N TYR A 18 -3.95 -5.56 -7.41
CA TYR A 18 -4.73 -6.74 -7.77
C TYR A 18 -5.19 -6.69 -9.23
N PHE A 19 -5.84 -5.60 -9.64
CA PHE A 19 -6.39 -5.49 -11.00
C PHE A 19 -5.29 -5.40 -12.05
N SER A 20 -4.28 -4.55 -11.86
CA SER A 20 -3.17 -4.45 -12.81
C SER A 20 -2.33 -5.72 -12.85
N GLY A 21 -2.04 -6.33 -11.70
CA GLY A 21 -1.28 -7.57 -11.61
C GLY A 21 -1.98 -8.74 -12.29
N ARG A 22 -3.31 -8.83 -12.19
CA ARG A 22 -4.11 -9.90 -12.82
C ARG A 22 -4.36 -9.67 -14.30
N SER A 23 -4.59 -8.43 -14.72
CA SER A 23 -4.93 -8.10 -16.11
C SER A 23 -3.70 -7.97 -17.01
N ILE A 24 -2.61 -7.38 -16.49
CA ILE A 24 -1.36 -7.14 -17.26
C ILE A 24 -0.37 -8.29 -17.02
N GLY A 25 -0.28 -8.81 -15.80
CA GLY A 25 0.63 -9.92 -15.47
C GLY A 25 2.11 -9.50 -15.46
N GLY A 26 2.95 -10.31 -16.11
CA GLY A 26 4.38 -10.02 -16.28
C GLY A 26 5.31 -10.59 -15.19
N PRO A 27 6.55 -10.09 -15.10
CA PRO A 27 7.56 -10.65 -14.22
C PRO A 27 7.17 -10.51 -12.74
N LYS A 28 7.43 -11.58 -11.98
CA LYS A 28 7.17 -11.65 -10.54
C LYS A 28 8.29 -10.95 -9.76
N ILE A 29 7.93 -10.26 -8.69
CA ILE A 29 8.90 -9.48 -7.89
C ILE A 29 9.76 -10.42 -7.02
N ALA A 30 9.11 -11.27 -6.23
CA ALA A 30 9.80 -12.19 -5.31
C ALA A 30 9.11 -13.58 -5.31
N PRO A 31 9.34 -14.42 -6.34
CA PRO A 31 8.59 -15.68 -6.52
C PRO A 31 8.65 -16.65 -5.35
N ARG A 32 9.78 -16.67 -4.60
CA ARG A 32 9.98 -17.55 -3.45
C ARG A 32 9.20 -17.10 -2.21
N ILE A 33 8.86 -15.82 -2.11
CA ILE A 33 8.19 -15.22 -0.95
C ILE A 33 6.70 -15.08 -1.25
N SER A 34 6.38 -14.38 -2.34
CA SER A 34 5.01 -14.15 -2.80
C SER A 34 4.90 -14.41 -4.32
N PRO A 35 4.39 -15.58 -4.72
CA PRO A 35 4.36 -15.99 -6.13
C PRO A 35 3.30 -15.28 -6.97
N SER A 36 2.41 -14.49 -6.35
CA SER A 36 1.30 -13.78 -7.00
C SER A 36 1.59 -12.31 -7.32
N LYS A 37 2.60 -11.69 -6.69
CA LYS A 37 2.90 -10.26 -6.87
C LYS A 37 3.79 -10.04 -8.09
N THR A 38 3.38 -9.13 -8.98
CA THR A 38 4.08 -8.78 -10.22
C THR A 38 4.51 -7.31 -10.24
N TRP A 39 5.49 -6.97 -11.08
CA TRP A 39 5.92 -5.58 -11.27
C TRP A 39 4.81 -4.70 -11.86
N ALA A 40 3.99 -5.26 -12.76
CA ALA A 40 2.82 -4.55 -13.27
C ALA A 40 1.79 -4.27 -12.16
N GLY A 41 1.62 -5.23 -11.25
CA GLY A 41 0.84 -5.07 -10.01
C GLY A 41 1.32 -3.88 -9.19
N LEU A 42 2.62 -3.85 -8.85
CA LEU A 42 3.18 -2.72 -8.10
C LEU A 42 2.95 -1.38 -8.82
N GLY A 43 3.19 -1.31 -10.13
CA GLY A 43 2.96 -0.10 -10.92
C GLY A 43 1.50 0.38 -10.88
N GLY A 44 0.53 -0.52 -10.99
CA GLY A 44 -0.88 -0.16 -10.87
C GLY A 44 -1.30 0.23 -9.45
N GLY A 45 -0.72 -0.41 -8.44
CA GLY A 45 -0.89 0.00 -7.03
C GLY A 45 -0.37 1.41 -6.78
N MET A 46 0.83 1.73 -7.27
CA MET A 46 1.44 3.07 -7.18
C MET A 46 0.60 4.13 -7.88
N LEU A 47 0.07 3.84 -9.08
CA LEU A 47 -0.82 4.73 -9.81
C LEU A 47 -2.12 5.00 -9.03
N ALA A 48 -2.78 3.95 -8.55
CA ALA A 48 -4.04 4.08 -7.80
C ALA A 48 -3.84 4.86 -6.49
N ALA A 49 -2.80 4.52 -5.73
CA ALA A 49 -2.44 5.20 -4.49
C ALA A 49 -2.08 6.68 -4.70
N GLY A 50 -1.31 6.97 -5.76
CA GLY A 50 -0.97 8.35 -6.12
C GLY A 50 -2.19 9.18 -6.48
N LEU A 51 -3.12 8.63 -7.28
CA LEU A 51 -4.36 9.33 -7.65
C LEU A 51 -5.24 9.61 -6.43
N VAL A 52 -5.39 8.63 -5.54
CA VAL A 52 -6.16 8.80 -4.30
C VAL A 52 -5.52 9.84 -3.38
N SER A 53 -4.19 9.82 -3.24
CA SER A 53 -3.46 10.82 -2.44
C SER A 53 -3.62 12.24 -3.00
N ALA A 54 -3.49 12.42 -4.31
CA ALA A 54 -3.70 13.72 -4.96
C ALA A 54 -5.16 14.21 -4.85
N GLY A 55 -6.13 13.31 -5.02
CA GLY A 55 -7.55 13.62 -4.83
C GLY A 55 -7.88 14.01 -3.39
N PHE A 56 -7.29 13.32 -2.42
CA PHE A 56 -7.44 13.65 -1.00
C PHE A 56 -6.81 15.02 -0.69
N PHE A 57 -5.65 15.34 -1.26
CA PHE A 57 -5.05 16.67 -1.15
C PHE A 57 -5.97 17.76 -1.72
N ALA A 58 -6.51 17.57 -2.93
CA ALA A 58 -7.43 18.53 -3.55
C ALA A 58 -8.70 18.75 -2.71
N TRP A 59 -9.24 17.67 -2.12
CA TRP A 59 -10.40 17.75 -1.23
C TRP A 59 -10.12 18.57 0.03
N ASN A 60 -8.96 18.39 0.67
CA ASN A 60 -8.64 19.08 1.93
C ASN A 60 -8.16 20.51 1.73
N SER A 61 -7.45 20.79 0.63
CA SER A 61 -6.97 22.14 0.31
C SER A 61 -8.06 23.03 -0.27
N GLY A 62 -9.09 22.45 -0.91
CA GLY A 62 -10.13 23.19 -1.61
C GLY A 62 -9.66 23.86 -2.90
N ASP A 63 -8.40 23.67 -3.30
CA ASP A 63 -7.79 24.31 -4.47
C ASP A 63 -7.03 23.29 -5.33
N ALA A 64 -7.69 22.84 -6.39
CA ALA A 64 -7.13 21.93 -7.39
C ALA A 64 -6.15 22.63 -8.38
N SER A 65 -5.97 23.96 -8.30
CA SER A 65 -5.07 24.69 -9.18
C SER A 65 -3.59 24.56 -8.79
N LEU A 66 -3.31 24.04 -7.58
CA LEU A 66 -1.97 23.82 -7.03
C LEU A 66 -1.27 22.59 -7.65
N ARG A 67 -1.00 22.66 -8.97
CA ARG A 67 -0.46 21.54 -9.77
C ARG A 67 0.80 20.92 -9.15
N MET A 68 1.74 21.75 -8.69
CA MET A 68 2.98 21.25 -8.06
C MET A 68 2.67 20.43 -6.81
N MET A 69 1.76 20.91 -5.95
CA MET A 69 1.38 20.19 -4.74
C MET A 69 0.61 18.91 -5.04
N MET A 70 -0.21 18.89 -6.10
CA MET A 70 -0.85 17.66 -6.56
C MET A 70 0.16 16.61 -7.03
N PHE A 71 1.20 17.02 -7.76
CA PHE A 71 2.28 16.11 -8.17
C PHE A 71 3.05 15.57 -6.96
N ILE A 72 3.34 16.41 -5.98
CA ILE A 72 3.99 15.98 -4.73
C ILE A 72 3.07 14.99 -3.98
N ALA A 73 1.78 15.30 -3.82
CA ALA A 73 0.82 14.41 -3.18
C ALA A 73 0.71 13.06 -3.91
N PHE A 74 0.70 13.08 -5.24
CA PHE A 74 0.73 11.87 -6.06
C PHE A 74 1.99 11.04 -5.80
N ALA A 75 3.16 11.68 -5.82
CA ALA A 75 4.44 11.02 -5.58
C ALA A 75 4.50 10.39 -4.18
N ILE A 76 3.98 11.10 -3.16
CA ILE A 76 3.87 10.56 -1.80
C ILE A 76 2.98 9.31 -1.79
N GLY A 77 1.79 9.35 -2.41
CA GLY A 77 0.90 8.19 -2.48
C GLY A 77 1.55 6.99 -3.18
N ALA A 78 2.25 7.23 -4.29
CA ALA A 78 2.99 6.19 -5.00
C ALA A 78 4.13 5.58 -4.16
N LEU A 79 4.85 6.39 -3.37
CA LEU A 79 5.87 5.90 -2.45
C LEU A 79 5.27 5.09 -1.30
N LEU A 80 4.14 5.54 -0.74
CA LEU A 80 3.42 4.79 0.30
C LEU A 80 2.93 3.43 -0.21
N ALA A 81 2.55 3.30 -1.48
CA ALA A 81 2.22 2.01 -2.08
C ALA A 81 3.41 1.03 -2.04
N VAL A 82 4.63 1.52 -2.29
CA VAL A 82 5.85 0.70 -2.18
C VAL A 82 6.05 0.25 -0.73
N VAL A 83 5.86 1.16 0.24
CA VAL A 83 5.98 0.87 1.68
C VAL A 83 4.92 -0.14 2.14
N ALA A 84 3.68 -0.04 1.64
CA ALA A 84 2.64 -1.04 1.92
C ALA A 84 3.06 -2.41 1.37
N GLN A 85 3.52 -2.45 0.11
CA GLN A 85 3.91 -3.71 -0.53
C GLN A 85 5.10 -4.39 0.16
N THR A 86 6.06 -3.63 0.71
CA THR A 86 7.17 -4.21 1.48
C THR A 86 6.68 -4.85 2.77
N GLY A 87 5.63 -4.32 3.39
CA GLY A 87 4.90 -4.96 4.49
C GLY A 87 4.37 -6.33 4.15
N ASP A 88 3.59 -6.43 3.07
CA ASP A 88 3.05 -7.70 2.56
C ASP A 88 4.17 -8.73 2.31
N PHE A 89 5.29 -8.29 1.72
CA PHE A 89 6.43 -9.15 1.47
C PHE A 89 7.10 -9.61 2.77
N PHE A 90 7.22 -8.73 3.75
CA PHE A 90 7.78 -9.05 5.06
C PHE A 90 6.90 -10.07 5.80
N GLU A 91 5.57 -9.87 5.84
CA GLU A 91 4.66 -10.87 6.41
C GLU A 91 4.77 -12.19 5.64
N SER A 92 4.69 -12.14 4.31
CA SER A 92 4.79 -13.35 3.47
C SER A 92 6.07 -14.11 3.76
N TRP A 93 7.19 -13.42 3.96
CA TRP A 93 8.46 -14.03 4.31
C TRP A 93 8.45 -14.66 5.72
N LEU A 94 7.87 -14.00 6.71
CA LEU A 94 7.70 -14.55 8.07
C LEU A 94 6.88 -15.85 8.02
N LYS A 95 5.78 -15.87 7.27
CA LYS A 95 4.94 -17.07 7.10
C LYS A 95 5.73 -18.24 6.50
N ARG A 96 6.56 -17.99 5.48
CA ARG A 96 7.44 -19.02 4.89
C ARG A 96 8.47 -19.55 5.89
N ARG A 97 9.04 -18.69 6.74
CA ARG A 97 9.96 -19.13 7.79
C ARG A 97 9.29 -19.95 8.88
N ALA A 98 8.05 -19.61 9.21
CA ALA A 98 7.26 -20.36 10.18
C ALA A 98 6.63 -21.65 9.62
N GLY A 99 6.83 -21.96 8.33
CA GLY A 99 6.24 -23.14 7.69
C GLY A 99 4.72 -23.08 7.52
N VAL A 100 4.11 -21.91 7.72
CA VAL A 100 2.67 -21.68 7.60
C VAL A 100 2.34 -20.84 6.37
N LYS A 101 1.08 -20.89 5.95
CA LYS A 101 0.59 -20.08 4.82
C LYS A 101 -0.17 -18.84 5.27
N ASP A 102 -1.00 -18.99 6.29
CA ASP A 102 -1.87 -17.96 6.83
C ASP A 102 -1.43 -17.62 8.26
N SER A 103 -1.57 -16.35 8.68
CA SER A 103 -1.09 -15.90 9.98
C SER A 103 -1.92 -16.45 11.16
N SER A 104 -3.20 -16.71 10.93
CA SER A 104 -4.12 -17.37 11.87
C SER A 104 -5.43 -17.75 11.14
N ASN A 105 -6.35 -18.44 11.83
CA ASN A 105 -7.71 -18.72 11.37
C ASN A 105 -8.77 -17.89 12.12
N LEU A 106 -8.39 -16.69 12.59
CA LEU A 106 -9.27 -15.85 13.42
C LEU A 106 -10.47 -15.29 12.64
N ILE A 107 -10.34 -15.07 11.32
CA ILE A 107 -11.45 -14.62 10.48
C ILE A 107 -11.89 -15.80 9.61
N PRO A 108 -13.08 -16.39 9.88
CA PRO A 108 -13.57 -17.53 9.13
C PRO A 108 -13.57 -17.27 7.61
N GLY A 109 -12.84 -18.10 6.87
CA GLY A 109 -12.71 -18.01 5.41
C GLY A 109 -11.80 -16.90 4.87
N HIS A 110 -11.20 -16.06 5.72
CA HIS A 110 -10.44 -14.87 5.30
C HIS A 110 -8.99 -14.83 5.79
N GLY A 111 -8.57 -15.81 6.59
CA GLY A 111 -7.23 -15.90 7.16
C GLY A 111 -7.12 -15.16 8.49
N GLY A 112 -5.95 -14.58 8.75
CA GLY A 112 -5.70 -13.88 10.00
C GLY A 112 -5.91 -12.38 9.92
N VAL A 113 -6.01 -11.76 11.09
CA VAL A 113 -6.06 -10.30 11.22
C VAL A 113 -4.76 -9.66 10.73
N PHE A 114 -3.63 -10.34 10.92
CA PHE A 114 -2.31 -9.85 10.50
C PHE A 114 -2.22 -9.68 8.98
N ASP A 115 -2.77 -10.63 8.21
CA ASP A 115 -2.89 -10.58 6.73
C ASP A 115 -3.71 -9.39 6.20
N ARG A 116 -4.32 -8.59 7.08
CA ARG A 116 -5.12 -7.39 6.74
C ARG A 116 -4.44 -6.09 7.15
N VAL A 117 -3.42 -6.18 7.99
CA VAL A 117 -2.71 -5.01 8.55
C VAL A 117 -1.24 -4.98 8.13
N ASP A 118 -0.74 -5.98 7.42
CA ASP A 118 0.63 -6.04 6.91
C ASP A 118 0.99 -4.88 5.99
N GLY A 119 0.11 -4.48 5.09
CA GLY A 119 0.30 -3.28 4.28
C GLY A 119 0.12 -1.97 5.08
N LEU A 120 -0.77 -1.97 6.08
CA LEU A 120 -1.11 -0.79 6.88
C LEU A 120 -0.01 -0.42 7.89
N LEU A 121 0.55 -1.41 8.59
CA LEU A 121 1.57 -1.26 9.63
C LEU A 121 2.81 -0.46 9.18
N PRO A 122 3.51 -0.84 8.09
CA PRO A 122 4.70 -0.11 7.65
C PRO A 122 4.35 1.30 7.17
N VAL A 123 3.19 1.51 6.55
CA VAL A 123 2.72 2.84 6.14
C VAL A 123 2.43 3.72 7.36
N ALA A 124 1.79 3.17 8.39
CA ALA A 124 1.52 3.88 9.63
C ALA A 124 2.83 4.28 10.33
N ILE A 125 3.78 3.34 10.46
CA ILE A 125 5.11 3.60 11.05
C ILE A 125 5.85 4.69 10.26
N ALA A 126 5.88 4.59 8.92
CA ALA A 126 6.54 5.58 8.08
C ALA A 126 5.90 6.96 8.21
N SER A 127 4.57 7.03 8.25
CA SER A 127 3.83 8.28 8.40
C SER A 127 4.08 8.94 9.76
N ILE A 128 4.09 8.16 10.85
CA ILE A 128 4.39 8.65 12.19
C ILE A 128 5.84 9.11 12.30
N ALA A 129 6.80 8.35 11.75
CA ALA A 129 8.20 8.73 11.74
C ALA A 129 8.41 10.06 11.00
N LEU A 130 7.77 10.24 9.85
CA LEU A 130 7.85 11.48 9.08
C LEU A 130 7.26 12.66 9.86
N TRP A 131 6.14 12.45 10.55
CA TRP A 131 5.56 13.47 11.43
C TRP A 131 6.47 13.80 12.63
N ALA A 132 7.12 12.81 13.24
CA ALA A 132 8.01 13.02 14.37
C ALA A 132 9.28 13.82 14.03
N VAL A 133 9.78 13.73 12.79
CA VAL A 133 10.93 14.50 12.30
C VAL A 133 10.53 15.92 11.87
N HIS A 134 9.26 16.12 11.54
CA HIS A 134 8.68 17.41 11.20
C HIS A 134 7.49 17.74 12.11
N PRO A 135 7.72 17.90 13.43
CA PRO A 135 6.68 18.36 14.32
C PRO A 135 6.30 19.77 13.89
N ALA A 136 5.00 19.99 13.65
CA ALA A 136 4.44 21.29 13.33
C ALA A 136 4.67 22.29 14.47
#